data_AF-A0A4Q1AVN8-F1
#
_entry.id   AF-A0A4Q1AVN8-F1
#
_cell.length_a   1.000
_cell.length_b   1.000
_cell.length_c   1.000
_cell.angle_alpha   90.00
_cell.angle_beta   90.00
_cell.angle_gamma   90.00
#
_symmetry.space_group_name_H-M   'P 1'
#
loop_
_entity.id
_entity.type
_entity.pdbx_description
1 polymer ?
#
loop_
_entity_poly.entity_id
_entity_poly.type
_entity_poly.pdbx_seq_one_letter_code
_entity_poly.pdbx_strand_id
1 'polypeptide(L)'
;MKKIIFTDLDGTFLNHDDYKYEESKEALEIIRKSSITIVFTTSKTKAEVELLQKELNIIEPFIVENGAALFIPKKYKNFDFSFLPSFDEKYYYVKFGLSYDEILKFFNLIKKEFSLQGFSSLNVDILCSLTNLKKEQILLSKQRDFTEPFILENEKDLQKIEKEASKYSIKITKGGRFFHMIGKNQDKGLAVKKCIEIFEKLEEKKLYSIALGDGKNDIPMFENVALAIIIKNHLGLYVQTDFKNSLKSTYKGSKGFKEMILKCLKKY
;
A
#
# COMPACT_ATOMS: atom_id res chain seq x y z
N MET A 1 9.60 9.04 -23.11
CA MET A 1 9.21 7.73 -22.51
C MET A 1 8.06 7.97 -21.54
N LYS A 2 6.96 7.20 -21.64
CA LYS A 2 5.78 7.37 -20.78
C LYS A 2 6.10 6.90 -19.36
N LYS A 3 5.68 7.63 -18.34
CA LYS A 3 5.99 7.35 -16.93
C LYS A 3 4.77 6.82 -16.20
N ILE A 4 5.00 5.98 -15.20
CA ILE A 4 4.02 5.58 -14.19
C ILE A 4 4.68 5.70 -12.82
N ILE A 5 3.95 6.23 -11.85
CA ILE A 5 4.46 6.48 -10.50
C ILE A 5 3.70 5.59 -9.53
N PHE A 6 4.43 4.84 -8.71
CA PHE A 6 3.91 4.11 -7.56
C PHE A 6 4.36 4.84 -6.30
N THR A 7 3.47 5.05 -5.34
CA THR A 7 3.85 5.72 -4.09
C THR A 7 3.21 5.03 -2.92
N ASP A 8 4.00 4.77 -1.88
CA ASP A 8 3.45 4.52 -0.56
C ASP A 8 2.71 5.78 -0.04
N LEU A 9 1.82 5.55 0.92
CA LEU A 9 1.05 6.62 1.56
C LEU A 9 1.71 7.11 2.84
N ASP A 10 1.67 6.32 3.92
CA ASP A 10 2.04 6.77 5.26
C ASP A 10 3.56 6.93 5.41
N GLY A 11 4.04 8.16 5.60
CA GLY A 11 5.49 8.45 5.66
C GLY A 11 6.10 8.82 4.31
N THR A 12 5.32 8.72 3.23
CA THR A 12 5.71 9.05 1.85
C THR A 12 4.83 10.14 1.26
N PHE A 13 3.64 9.81 0.73
CA PHE A 13 2.70 10.80 0.21
C PHE A 13 2.02 11.60 1.33
N LEU A 14 1.74 10.92 2.44
CA LEU A 14 1.24 11.45 3.70
C LEU A 14 2.42 11.59 4.69
N ASN A 15 2.37 12.57 5.58
CA ASN A 15 3.28 12.64 6.72
C ASN A 15 3.01 11.49 7.70
N HIS A 16 4.06 11.02 8.37
CA HIS A 16 3.94 9.90 9.32
C HIS A 16 3.12 10.27 10.57
N ASP A 17 3.32 11.48 11.11
CA ASP A 17 2.83 11.82 12.46
C ASP A 17 1.40 12.36 12.46
N ASP A 18 1.01 13.11 11.42
CA ASP A 18 -0.31 13.75 11.33
C ASP A 18 -1.10 13.38 10.08
N TYR A 19 -0.58 12.47 9.25
CA TYR A 19 -1.19 11.99 8.00
C TYR A 19 -1.55 13.11 7.00
N LYS A 20 -0.96 14.29 7.16
CA LYS A 20 -1.16 15.44 6.28
C LYS A 20 -0.43 15.29 4.94
N TYR A 21 -0.96 15.94 3.92
CA TYR A 21 -0.49 15.81 2.53
C TYR A 21 -0.44 17.14 1.77
N GLU A 22 -0.53 18.26 2.48
CA GLU A 22 -0.55 19.61 1.93
C GLU A 22 0.62 19.84 0.96
N GLU A 23 1.82 19.42 1.32
CA GLU A 23 3.01 19.58 0.48
C GLU A 23 2.98 18.67 -0.75
N SER A 24 2.29 17.52 -0.70
CA SER A 24 2.16 16.61 -1.83
C SER A 24 1.23 17.15 -2.92
N LYS A 25 0.33 18.10 -2.60
CA LYS A 25 -0.64 18.66 -3.56
C LYS A 25 0.02 19.27 -4.80
N GLU A 26 1.08 20.05 -4.61
CA GLU A 26 1.82 20.68 -5.72
C GLU A 26 2.42 19.63 -6.67
N ALA A 27 3.00 18.57 -6.11
CA ALA A 27 3.54 17.47 -6.89
C ALA A 27 2.45 16.68 -7.63
N LEU A 28 1.31 16.44 -6.97
CA LEU A 28 0.16 15.79 -7.59
C LEU A 28 -0.39 16.59 -8.77
N GLU A 29 -0.46 17.92 -8.66
CA GLU A 29 -0.88 18.78 -9.78
C GLU A 29 0.05 18.67 -10.99
N ILE A 30 1.37 18.59 -10.77
CA ILE A 30 2.35 18.42 -11.85
C ILE A 30 2.19 17.05 -12.51
N ILE A 31 1.98 15.99 -11.71
CA ILE A 31 1.72 14.64 -12.20
C ILE A 31 0.46 14.63 -13.09
N ARG A 32 -0.62 15.27 -12.63
CA ARG A 32 -1.88 15.41 -13.39
C ARG A 32 -1.70 16.18 -14.68
N LYS A 33 -1.06 17.35 -14.65
CA LYS A 33 -0.77 18.17 -15.85
C LYS A 33 0.08 17.41 -16.86
N SER A 34 0.95 16.52 -16.39
CA SER A 34 1.79 15.67 -17.23
C SER A 34 1.08 14.39 -17.72
N SER A 35 -0.19 14.18 -17.36
CA SER A 35 -0.96 12.96 -17.66
C SER A 35 -0.27 11.66 -17.21
N ILE A 36 0.53 11.73 -16.15
CA ILE A 36 1.24 10.58 -15.58
C ILE A 36 0.29 9.83 -14.65
N THR A 37 0.13 8.53 -14.85
CA THR A 37 -0.60 7.67 -13.91
C THR A 37 0.16 7.60 -12.59
N ILE A 38 -0.54 7.88 -11.50
CA ILE A 38 -0.06 7.66 -10.12
C ILE A 38 -0.87 6.56 -9.47
N VAL A 39 -0.20 5.58 -8.87
CA VAL A 39 -0.80 4.42 -8.21
C VAL A 39 -0.41 4.46 -6.74
N PHE A 40 -1.40 4.62 -5.87
CA PHE A 40 -1.17 4.49 -4.43
C PHE A 40 -0.95 3.03 -4.08
N THR A 41 0.14 2.72 -3.38
CA THR A 41 0.55 1.35 -3.04
C THR A 41 0.77 1.23 -1.54
N THR A 42 -0.24 0.79 -0.80
CA THR A 42 -0.35 1.03 0.65
C THR A 42 -0.75 -0.21 1.46
N SER A 43 -0.57 -0.17 2.78
CA SER A 43 -1.15 -1.12 3.75
C SER A 43 -2.62 -0.83 4.09
N LYS A 44 -3.11 0.37 3.74
CA LYS A 44 -4.49 0.80 3.95
C LYS A 44 -5.48 -0.03 3.12
N THR A 45 -6.72 -0.01 3.57
CA THR A 45 -7.88 -0.67 2.93
C THR A 45 -8.32 0.06 1.66
N LYS A 46 -9.17 -0.59 0.84
CA LYS A 46 -9.85 0.05 -0.29
C LYS A 46 -10.64 1.28 0.17
N ALA A 47 -11.39 1.16 1.27
CA ALA A 47 -12.24 2.23 1.78
C ALA A 47 -11.45 3.49 2.20
N GLU A 48 -10.29 3.30 2.84
CA GLU A 48 -9.39 4.41 3.17
C GLU A 48 -8.83 5.10 1.92
N VAL A 49 -8.44 4.33 0.90
CA VAL A 49 -7.91 4.88 -0.35
C VAL A 49 -9.00 5.61 -1.15
N GLU A 50 -10.22 5.08 -1.20
CA GLU A 50 -11.36 5.74 -1.84
C GLU A 50 -11.63 7.12 -1.23
N LEU A 51 -11.60 7.22 0.12
CA LEU A 51 -11.77 8.49 0.80
C LEU A 51 -10.66 9.48 0.43
N LEU A 52 -9.39 9.04 0.49
CA LEU A 52 -8.25 9.90 0.16
C LEU A 52 -8.29 10.38 -1.30
N GLN A 53 -8.61 9.50 -2.25
CA GLN A 53 -8.74 9.89 -3.65
C GLN A 53 -9.89 10.90 -3.87
N LYS A 54 -11.01 10.74 -3.16
CA LYS A 54 -12.12 11.70 -3.17
C LYS A 54 -11.68 13.07 -2.65
N GLU A 55 -10.95 13.12 -1.54
CA GLU A 55 -10.41 14.36 -0.96
C GLU A 55 -9.39 15.06 -1.88
N LEU A 56 -8.60 14.28 -2.61
CA LEU A 56 -7.63 14.76 -3.61
C LEU A 56 -8.26 15.07 -4.98
N ASN A 57 -9.55 14.77 -5.15
CA ASN A 57 -10.28 14.87 -6.40
C ASN A 57 -9.56 14.15 -7.57
N ILE A 58 -9.09 12.93 -7.32
CA ILE A 58 -8.46 12.04 -8.33
C ILE A 58 -9.24 10.74 -8.46
N ILE A 59 -9.09 10.09 -9.61
CA ILE A 59 -9.60 8.75 -9.88
C ILE A 59 -8.47 7.99 -10.54
N GLU A 60 -7.76 7.19 -9.76
CA GLU A 60 -6.55 6.49 -10.18
C GLU A 60 -6.59 5.03 -9.74
N PRO A 61 -5.86 4.11 -10.40
CA PRO A 61 -5.67 2.75 -9.91
C PRO A 61 -4.91 2.78 -8.58
N PHE A 62 -5.10 1.76 -7.76
CA PHE A 62 -4.42 1.68 -6.47
C PHE A 62 -4.24 0.23 -6.01
N ILE A 63 -3.22 0.01 -5.20
CA ILE A 63 -2.82 -1.27 -4.62
C ILE A 63 -2.98 -1.16 -3.11
N VAL A 64 -3.76 -2.07 -2.53
CA VAL A 64 -4.15 -2.02 -1.11
C VAL A 64 -3.54 -3.15 -0.29
N GLU A 65 -3.65 -2.99 1.03
CA GLU A 65 -3.35 -4.02 2.02
C GLU A 65 -2.00 -4.71 1.80
N ASN A 66 -0.94 -3.94 1.52
CA ASN A 66 0.42 -4.42 1.25
C ASN A 66 0.53 -5.31 -0.01
N GLY A 67 -0.20 -4.97 -1.07
CA GLY A 67 -0.11 -5.70 -2.35
C GLY A 67 -1.11 -6.82 -2.49
N ALA A 68 -2.16 -6.85 -1.66
CA ALA A 68 -3.17 -7.90 -1.72
C ALA A 68 -4.00 -7.87 -3.00
N ALA A 69 -4.29 -6.68 -3.50
CA ALA A 69 -5.02 -6.48 -4.74
C ALA A 69 -4.66 -5.16 -5.40
N LEU A 70 -4.72 -5.17 -6.74
CA LEU A 70 -4.74 -3.97 -7.58
C LEU A 70 -6.20 -3.69 -7.96
N PHE A 71 -6.69 -2.49 -7.67
CA PHE A 71 -8.01 -2.00 -8.08
C PHE A 71 -7.88 -1.01 -9.23
N ILE A 72 -8.72 -1.16 -10.24
CA ILE A 72 -8.77 -0.30 -11.42
C ILE A 72 -10.20 0.20 -11.62
N PRO A 73 -10.46 1.52 -11.62
CA PRO A 73 -11.81 2.05 -11.85
C PRO A 73 -12.37 1.57 -13.18
N LYS A 74 -13.65 1.15 -13.23
CA LYS A 74 -14.28 0.67 -14.48
C LYS A 74 -14.30 1.73 -15.59
N LYS A 75 -14.34 3.00 -15.21
CA LYS A 75 -14.27 4.17 -16.12
C LYS A 75 -12.91 4.87 -16.02
N TYR A 76 -11.82 4.11 -15.95
CA TYR A 76 -10.49 4.69 -15.85
C TYR A 76 -9.94 5.04 -17.23
N LYS A 77 -9.94 6.35 -17.54
CA LYS A 77 -9.55 6.88 -18.86
C LYS A 77 -10.38 6.19 -19.97
N ASN A 78 -9.80 6.03 -21.15
CA ASN A 78 -10.42 5.35 -22.30
C ASN A 78 -9.88 3.93 -22.51
N PHE A 79 -9.33 3.30 -21.46
CA PHE A 79 -8.84 1.94 -21.54
C PHE A 79 -9.95 0.93 -21.29
N ASP A 80 -9.90 -0.20 -22.01
CA ASP A 80 -10.78 -1.33 -21.76
C ASP A 80 -10.11 -2.34 -20.82
N PHE A 81 -10.66 -2.47 -19.62
CA PHE A 81 -10.24 -3.43 -18.60
C PHE A 81 -11.21 -4.60 -18.43
N SER A 82 -12.16 -4.79 -19.36
CA SER A 82 -13.19 -5.84 -19.29
C SER A 82 -12.65 -7.27 -19.24
N PHE A 83 -11.37 -7.47 -19.61
CA PHE A 83 -10.67 -8.74 -19.45
C PHE A 83 -10.31 -9.08 -17.99
N LEU A 84 -10.48 -8.15 -17.05
CA LEU A 84 -10.27 -8.37 -15.62
C LEU A 84 -11.60 -8.70 -14.92
N PRO A 85 -11.57 -9.49 -13.84
CA PRO A 85 -12.77 -9.74 -13.05
C PRO A 85 -13.29 -8.45 -12.40
N SER A 86 -14.61 -8.31 -12.35
CA SER A 86 -15.28 -7.25 -11.58
C SER A 86 -15.16 -7.56 -10.08
N PHE A 87 -14.76 -6.57 -9.29
CA PHE A 87 -14.84 -6.66 -7.83
C PHE A 87 -16.20 -6.19 -7.33
N ASP A 88 -16.62 -5.01 -7.77
CA ASP A 88 -17.91 -4.38 -7.45
C ASP A 88 -18.37 -3.51 -8.64
N GLU A 89 -19.36 -2.65 -8.42
CA GLU A 89 -19.87 -1.74 -9.45
C GLU A 89 -18.85 -0.68 -9.91
N LYS A 90 -17.86 -0.35 -9.10
CA LYS A 90 -16.89 0.72 -9.36
C LYS A 90 -15.57 0.20 -9.93
N TYR A 91 -15.15 -1.02 -9.57
CA TYR A 91 -13.80 -1.50 -9.84
C TYR A 91 -13.73 -2.86 -10.52
N TYR A 92 -12.79 -2.98 -11.45
CA TYR A 92 -12.11 -4.23 -11.76
C TYR A 92 -10.98 -4.45 -10.76
N TYR A 93 -10.53 -5.69 -10.60
CA TYR A 93 -9.39 -5.97 -9.73
C TYR A 93 -8.53 -7.15 -10.18
N VAL A 94 -7.32 -7.21 -9.62
CA VAL A 94 -6.45 -8.38 -9.66
C VAL A 94 -6.13 -8.78 -8.23
N LYS A 95 -6.50 -10.00 -7.84
CA LYS A 95 -6.22 -10.57 -6.52
C LYS A 95 -4.85 -11.24 -6.50
N PHE A 96 -4.04 -10.91 -5.51
CA PHE A 96 -2.73 -11.55 -5.23
C PHE A 96 -2.70 -12.21 -3.84
N GLY A 97 -3.43 -11.65 -2.88
CA GLY A 97 -3.54 -12.16 -1.51
C GLY A 97 -4.63 -13.21 -1.32
N LEU A 98 -4.80 -13.65 -0.08
CA LEU A 98 -5.95 -14.44 0.35
C LEU A 98 -7.16 -13.52 0.58
N SER A 99 -8.38 -14.06 0.54
CA SER A 99 -9.57 -13.31 0.97
C SER A 99 -9.56 -13.11 2.48
N TYR A 100 -10.27 -12.08 2.95
CA TYR A 100 -10.40 -11.81 4.38
C TYR A 100 -11.02 -12.99 5.13
N ASP A 101 -12.01 -13.67 4.54
CA ASP A 101 -12.63 -14.86 5.15
C ASP A 101 -11.61 -16.00 5.37
N GLU A 102 -10.68 -16.21 4.44
CA GLU A 102 -9.61 -17.20 4.58
C GLU A 102 -8.66 -16.81 5.73
N ILE A 103 -8.29 -15.53 5.83
CA ILE A 103 -7.49 -15.02 6.94
C ILE A 103 -8.22 -15.15 8.28
N LEU A 104 -9.50 -14.77 8.34
CA LEU A 104 -10.30 -14.81 9.56
C LEU A 104 -10.56 -16.22 10.05
N LYS A 105 -10.72 -17.19 9.15
CA LYS A 105 -10.81 -18.62 9.53
C LYS A 105 -9.57 -19.05 10.30
N PHE A 106 -8.37 -18.73 9.81
CA PHE A 106 -7.14 -19.02 10.51
C PHE A 106 -6.99 -18.20 11.81
N PHE A 107 -7.26 -16.89 11.75
CA PHE A 107 -7.20 -16.00 12.90
C PHE A 107 -8.08 -16.50 14.07
N ASN A 108 -9.32 -16.90 13.78
CA ASN A 108 -10.24 -17.41 14.80
C ASN A 108 -9.86 -18.80 15.32
N LEU A 109 -9.14 -19.61 14.53
CA LEU A 109 -8.56 -20.87 14.98
C LEU A 109 -7.42 -20.60 15.96
N ILE A 110 -6.44 -19.80 15.55
CA ILE A 110 -5.19 -19.58 16.31
C ILE A 110 -5.44 -18.77 17.59
N LYS A 111 -6.47 -17.91 17.62
CA LYS A 111 -6.91 -17.17 18.81
C LYS A 111 -7.38 -18.06 19.97
N LYS A 112 -7.69 -19.34 19.72
CA LYS A 112 -8.06 -20.30 20.79
C LYS A 112 -6.84 -20.77 21.59
N GLU A 113 -5.66 -20.72 20.98
CA GLU A 113 -4.42 -21.23 21.56
C GLU A 113 -3.48 -20.11 22.01
N PHE A 114 -3.59 -18.93 21.41
CA PHE A 114 -2.69 -17.80 21.64
C PHE A 114 -3.46 -16.52 21.93
N SER A 115 -2.93 -15.70 22.84
CA SER A 115 -3.50 -14.38 23.19
C SER A 115 -3.23 -13.33 22.11
N LEU A 116 -4.17 -13.22 21.17
CA LEU A 116 -4.14 -12.25 20.08
C LEU A 116 -5.45 -11.49 19.93
N GLN A 117 -5.33 -10.19 19.63
CA GLN A 117 -6.46 -9.28 19.45
C GLN A 117 -6.33 -8.60 18.09
N GLY A 118 -7.26 -8.93 17.20
CA GLY A 118 -7.27 -8.46 15.81
C GLY A 118 -8.26 -7.35 15.60
N PHE A 119 -8.09 -6.59 14.51
CA PHE A 119 -9.02 -5.55 14.09
C PHE A 119 -10.46 -6.07 13.97
N SER A 120 -10.66 -7.32 13.53
CA SER A 120 -11.98 -7.98 13.50
C SER A 120 -12.65 -8.05 14.87
N SER A 121 -11.86 -8.23 15.94
CA SER A 121 -12.37 -8.45 17.29
C SER A 121 -12.32 -7.23 18.20
N LEU A 122 -11.43 -6.27 17.92
CA LEU A 122 -11.26 -5.08 18.75
C LEU A 122 -12.39 -4.07 18.48
N ASN A 123 -12.91 -3.48 19.55
CA ASN A 123 -13.87 -2.40 19.44
C ASN A 123 -13.19 -1.12 18.92
N VAL A 124 -14.00 -0.19 18.42
CA VAL A 124 -13.51 1.02 17.76
C VAL A 124 -12.77 1.95 18.72
N ASP A 125 -13.22 2.07 19.98
CA ASP A 125 -12.62 2.97 20.95
C ASP A 125 -11.22 2.53 21.35
N ILE A 126 -11.02 1.22 21.57
CA ILE A 126 -9.69 0.64 21.83
C ILE A 126 -8.78 0.89 20.62
N LEU A 127 -9.27 0.67 19.40
CA LEU A 127 -8.48 0.95 18.19
C LEU A 127 -8.14 2.43 18.04
N CYS A 128 -9.02 3.35 18.40
CA CYS A 128 -8.72 4.79 18.44
C CYS A 128 -7.55 5.06 19.40
N SER A 129 -7.62 4.55 20.63
CA SER A 129 -6.54 4.71 21.62
C SER A 129 -5.22 4.06 21.16
N LEU A 130 -5.30 2.93 20.46
CA LEU A 130 -4.14 2.22 19.94
C LEU A 130 -3.56 2.83 18.68
N THR A 131 -4.22 3.74 17.98
CA THR A 131 -3.72 4.25 16.69
C THR A 131 -3.60 5.75 16.63
N ASN A 132 -4.20 6.48 17.59
CA ASN A 132 -4.44 7.91 17.53
C ASN A 132 -5.30 8.34 16.33
N LEU A 133 -5.97 7.39 15.67
CA LEU A 133 -6.91 7.69 14.59
C LEU A 133 -8.28 8.07 15.15
N LYS A 134 -9.00 8.89 14.41
CA LYS A 134 -10.39 9.22 14.71
C LYS A 134 -11.30 8.02 14.43
N LYS A 135 -12.47 8.03 15.05
CA LYS A 135 -13.49 6.98 14.92
C LYS A 135 -13.80 6.64 13.46
N GLU A 136 -13.97 7.66 12.62
CA GLU A 136 -14.29 7.50 11.21
C GLU A 136 -13.16 6.79 10.44
N GLN A 137 -11.91 7.12 10.75
CA GLN A 137 -10.73 6.47 10.15
C GLN A 137 -10.60 5.01 10.62
N ILE A 138 -10.93 4.71 11.87
CA ILE A 138 -10.98 3.32 12.36
C ILE A 138 -12.05 2.51 11.64
N LEU A 139 -13.24 3.08 11.44
CA LEU A 139 -14.32 2.40 10.71
C LEU A 139 -13.92 2.04 9.28
N LEU A 140 -13.12 2.88 8.61
CA LEU A 140 -12.59 2.59 7.28
C LEU A 140 -11.47 1.53 7.34
N SER A 141 -10.51 1.65 8.25
CA SER A 141 -9.40 0.69 8.37
C SER A 141 -9.82 -0.72 8.79
N LYS A 142 -11.01 -0.87 9.39
CA LYS A 142 -11.66 -2.17 9.67
C LYS A 142 -12.34 -2.79 8.45
N GLN A 143 -12.58 -2.06 7.35
CA GLN A 143 -13.18 -2.59 6.12
C GLN A 143 -12.10 -3.29 5.28
N ARG A 144 -11.64 -4.44 5.77
CA ARG A 144 -10.56 -5.21 5.16
C ARG A 144 -11.12 -6.29 4.24
N ASP A 145 -10.45 -6.46 3.11
CA ASP A 145 -10.81 -7.43 2.07
C ASP A 145 -9.80 -8.59 2.00
N PHE A 146 -8.59 -8.44 2.58
CA PHE A 146 -7.51 -9.41 2.37
C PHE A 146 -6.60 -9.70 3.57
N THR A 147 -6.53 -8.83 4.59
CA THR A 147 -5.53 -8.94 5.67
C THR A 147 -6.13 -8.67 7.04
N GLU A 148 -5.54 -9.26 8.09
CA GLU A 148 -5.95 -9.01 9.48
C GLU A 148 -4.77 -8.44 10.28
N PRO A 149 -4.81 -7.14 10.64
CA PRO A 149 -3.92 -6.55 11.63
C PRO A 149 -4.29 -7.05 13.03
N PHE A 150 -3.29 -7.37 13.84
CA PHE A 150 -3.48 -7.86 15.19
C PHE A 150 -2.34 -7.45 16.13
N ILE A 151 -2.65 -7.47 17.42
CA ILE A 151 -1.70 -7.34 18.52
C ILE A 151 -1.50 -8.73 19.12
N LEU A 152 -0.25 -9.03 19.42
CA LEU A 152 0.16 -10.22 20.14
C LEU A 152 0.59 -9.79 21.55
N GLU A 153 -0.02 -10.36 22.59
CA GLU A 153 0.32 -10.00 23.98
C GLU A 153 1.72 -10.47 24.36
N ASN A 154 2.15 -11.62 23.83
CA ASN A 154 3.47 -12.20 24.07
C ASN A 154 4.21 -12.49 22.76
N GLU A 155 5.14 -11.61 22.38
CA GLU A 155 5.91 -11.77 21.12
C GLU A 155 6.73 -13.08 21.06
N LYS A 156 6.99 -13.76 22.19
CA LYS A 156 7.67 -15.08 22.19
C LYS A 156 6.88 -16.17 21.47
N ASP A 157 5.56 -16.01 21.35
CA ASP A 157 4.71 -16.98 20.66
C ASP A 157 4.71 -16.80 19.13
N LEU A 158 5.27 -15.70 18.63
CA LEU A 158 5.25 -15.35 17.20
C LEU A 158 5.79 -16.49 16.33
N GLN A 159 6.93 -17.10 16.69
CA GLN A 159 7.52 -18.18 15.88
C GLN A 159 6.60 -19.41 15.76
N LYS A 160 5.84 -19.73 16.81
CA LYS A 160 4.87 -20.84 16.78
C LYS A 160 3.69 -20.48 15.88
N ILE A 161 3.18 -19.25 16.02
CA ILE A 161 2.08 -18.73 15.21
C ILE A 161 2.49 -18.70 13.72
N GLU A 162 3.70 -18.25 13.40
CA GLU A 162 4.23 -18.23 12.03
C GLU A 162 4.32 -19.64 11.44
N LYS A 163 4.78 -20.62 12.24
CA LYS A 163 4.82 -22.03 11.83
C LYS A 163 3.43 -22.55 11.48
N GLU A 164 2.43 -22.28 12.30
CA GLU A 164 1.05 -22.69 12.03
C GLU A 164 0.46 -21.94 10.83
N ALA A 165 0.65 -20.62 10.75
CA ALA A 165 0.17 -19.77 9.66
C ALA A 165 0.69 -20.25 8.28
N SER A 166 1.95 -20.71 8.23
CA SER A 166 2.56 -21.20 6.99
C SER A 166 1.81 -22.38 6.36
N LYS A 167 1.12 -23.20 7.16
CA LYS A 167 0.29 -24.32 6.69
C LYS A 167 -0.98 -23.87 5.98
N TYR A 168 -1.43 -22.64 6.26
CA TYR A 168 -2.61 -22.01 5.67
C TYR A 168 -2.24 -21.03 4.54
N SER A 169 -1.00 -21.06 4.04
CA SER A 169 -0.48 -20.08 3.08
C SER A 169 -0.57 -18.63 3.59
N ILE A 170 -0.40 -18.43 4.89
CA ILE A 170 -0.36 -17.13 5.56
C ILE A 170 1.08 -16.85 6.00
N LYS A 171 1.50 -15.60 5.87
CA LYS A 171 2.71 -15.07 6.52
C LYS A 171 2.34 -13.92 7.44
N ILE A 172 3.20 -13.69 8.43
CA ILE A 172 3.05 -12.58 9.36
C ILE A 172 4.11 -11.53 9.05
N THR A 173 3.70 -10.27 8.97
CA THR A 173 4.60 -9.13 8.86
C THR A 173 4.34 -8.16 10.01
N LYS A 174 5.33 -7.34 10.36
CA LYS A 174 5.20 -6.32 11.42
C LYS A 174 5.24 -4.93 10.80
N GLY A 175 4.22 -4.13 11.06
CA GLY A 175 4.09 -2.74 10.64
C GLY A 175 3.81 -1.86 11.85
N GLY A 176 4.80 -1.08 12.28
CA GLY A 176 4.69 -0.29 13.52
C GLY A 176 4.36 -1.19 14.72
N ARG A 177 3.21 -0.93 15.35
CA ARG A 177 2.75 -1.67 16.55
C ARG A 177 1.93 -2.93 16.23
N PHE A 178 1.46 -3.10 15.00
CA PHE A 178 0.62 -4.23 14.63
C PHE A 178 1.43 -5.29 13.87
N PHE A 179 1.08 -6.54 14.12
CA PHE A 179 1.37 -7.63 13.20
C PHE A 179 0.24 -7.71 12.17
N HIS A 180 0.54 -8.25 11.00
CA HIS A 180 -0.43 -8.40 9.92
C HIS A 180 -0.38 -9.84 9.42
N MET A 181 -1.51 -10.53 9.48
CA MET A 181 -1.70 -11.78 8.75
C MET A 181 -2.02 -11.45 7.30
N ILE A 182 -1.15 -11.88 6.38
CA ILE A 182 -1.27 -11.63 4.95
C ILE A 182 -1.01 -12.92 4.15
N GLY A 183 -1.43 -12.96 2.90
CA GLY A 183 -1.13 -14.11 2.03
C GLY A 183 0.39 -14.34 1.89
N LYS A 184 0.84 -15.60 1.86
CA LYS A 184 2.27 -15.94 1.77
C LYS A 184 2.96 -15.29 0.57
N ASN A 185 2.28 -15.23 -0.56
CA ASN A 185 2.79 -14.68 -1.83
C ASN A 185 2.43 -13.20 -2.02
N GLN A 186 1.87 -12.54 -1.01
CA GLN A 186 1.42 -11.16 -1.08
C GLN A 186 2.57 -10.20 -0.76
N ASP A 187 2.90 -9.32 -1.70
CA ASP A 187 3.77 -8.17 -1.47
C ASP A 187 3.48 -7.06 -2.49
N LYS A 188 3.96 -5.84 -2.20
CA LYS A 188 3.79 -4.69 -3.08
C LYS A 188 4.48 -4.89 -4.45
N GLY A 189 5.57 -5.66 -4.51
CA GLY A 189 6.35 -5.87 -5.73
C GLY A 189 5.59 -6.63 -6.81
N LEU A 190 4.95 -7.74 -6.44
CA LEU A 190 4.12 -8.53 -7.35
C LEU A 190 2.98 -7.71 -7.94
N ALA A 191 2.29 -6.94 -7.09
CA ALA A 191 1.18 -6.09 -7.52
C ALA A 191 1.65 -4.96 -8.46
N VAL A 192 2.78 -4.31 -8.14
CA VAL A 192 3.39 -3.26 -8.97
C VAL A 192 3.82 -3.82 -10.32
N LYS A 193 4.52 -4.96 -10.33
CA LYS A 193 4.93 -5.64 -11.57
C LYS A 193 3.71 -5.94 -12.45
N LYS A 194 2.64 -6.48 -11.86
CA LYS A 194 1.43 -6.79 -12.61
C LYS A 194 0.72 -5.55 -13.15
N CYS A 195 0.71 -4.47 -12.38
CA CYS A 195 0.19 -3.18 -12.82
C CYS A 195 0.96 -2.67 -14.03
N ILE A 196 2.29 -2.72 -14.00
CA ILE A 196 3.14 -2.32 -15.13
C ILE A 196 2.82 -3.16 -16.37
N GLU A 197 2.79 -4.49 -16.25
CA GLU A 197 2.46 -5.39 -17.37
C GLU A 197 1.11 -5.06 -18.03
N ILE A 198 0.08 -4.78 -17.21
CA ILE A 198 -1.25 -4.42 -17.70
C ILE A 198 -1.21 -3.12 -18.49
N PHE A 199 -0.60 -2.06 -17.95
CA PHE A 199 -0.54 -0.77 -18.62
C PHE A 199 0.38 -0.80 -19.85
N GLU A 200 1.52 -1.50 -19.80
CA GLU A 200 2.40 -1.65 -20.98
C GLU A 200 1.69 -2.36 -22.13
N LYS A 201 0.88 -3.37 -21.83
CA LYS A 201 0.07 -4.08 -22.84
C LYS A 201 -0.99 -3.16 -23.45
N LEU A 202 -1.71 -2.39 -22.63
CA LEU A 202 -2.76 -1.48 -23.10
C LEU A 202 -2.22 -0.28 -23.88
N GLU A 203 -1.01 0.16 -23.56
CA GLU A 203 -0.35 1.31 -24.19
C GLU A 203 0.54 0.91 -25.38
N GLU A 204 0.74 -0.40 -25.57
CA GLU A 204 1.68 -1.01 -26.53
C GLU A 204 3.09 -0.41 -26.46
N LYS A 205 3.50 0.02 -25.26
CA LYS A 205 4.75 0.75 -25.02
C LYS A 205 5.33 0.42 -23.66
N LYS A 206 6.65 0.34 -23.59
CA LYS A 206 7.35 0.24 -22.32
C LYS A 206 7.18 1.51 -21.48
N LEU A 207 6.95 1.32 -20.19
CA LEU A 207 6.80 2.40 -19.22
C LEU A 207 8.09 2.61 -18.44
N TYR A 208 8.36 3.86 -18.08
CA TYR A 208 9.38 4.20 -17.10
C TYR A 208 8.73 4.27 -15.73
N SER A 209 8.81 3.17 -14.98
CA SER A 209 8.21 3.06 -13.66
C SER A 209 9.08 3.69 -12.58
N ILE A 210 8.45 4.48 -11.70
CA ILE A 210 9.09 5.13 -10.57
C ILE A 210 8.35 4.70 -9.31
N ALA A 211 9.06 4.30 -8.26
CA ALA A 211 8.47 4.01 -6.95
C ALA A 211 8.99 4.94 -5.86
N LEU A 212 8.10 5.41 -4.98
CA LEU A 212 8.43 6.18 -3.78
C LEU A 212 7.94 5.43 -2.53
N GLY A 213 8.79 5.35 -1.50
CA GLY A 213 8.46 4.70 -0.22
C GLY A 213 9.49 5.01 0.86
N ASP A 214 9.17 4.79 2.13
CA ASP A 214 10.05 5.07 3.28
C ASP A 214 10.38 3.82 4.12
N GLY A 215 9.67 2.72 3.90
CA GLY A 215 9.66 1.54 4.77
C GLY A 215 10.28 0.27 4.18
N LYS A 216 10.49 -0.72 5.04
CA LYS A 216 10.96 -2.08 4.63
C LYS A 216 9.94 -2.81 3.75
N ASN A 217 8.65 -2.56 3.94
CA ASN A 217 7.57 -3.12 3.13
C ASN A 217 7.55 -2.57 1.69
N ASP A 218 8.31 -1.50 1.40
CA ASP A 218 8.44 -0.94 0.05
C ASP A 218 9.59 -1.54 -0.76
N ILE A 219 10.51 -2.27 -0.14
CA ILE A 219 11.65 -2.91 -0.84
C ILE A 219 11.16 -3.77 -2.01
N PRO A 220 10.15 -4.66 -1.86
CA PRO A 220 9.65 -5.43 -3.00
C PRO A 220 9.14 -4.56 -4.15
N MET A 221 8.55 -3.39 -3.85
CA MET A 221 8.13 -2.42 -4.87
C MET A 221 9.34 -1.78 -5.57
N PHE A 222 10.39 -1.41 -4.84
CA PHE A 222 11.61 -0.83 -5.41
C PHE A 222 12.31 -1.76 -6.40
N GLU A 223 12.36 -3.05 -6.10
CA GLU A 223 13.00 -4.06 -6.94
C GLU A 223 12.25 -4.31 -8.27
N ASN A 224 11.02 -3.83 -8.41
CA ASN A 224 10.15 -4.04 -9.56
C ASN A 224 9.90 -2.77 -10.40
N VAL A 225 10.68 -1.71 -10.18
CA VAL A 225 10.56 -0.45 -10.95
C VAL A 225 11.88 -0.04 -11.62
N ALA A 226 11.80 0.85 -12.62
CA ALA A 226 12.98 1.38 -13.28
C ALA A 226 13.78 2.32 -12.37
N LEU A 227 13.10 3.11 -11.51
CA LEU A 227 13.72 4.05 -10.58
C LEU A 227 13.06 3.96 -9.20
N ALA A 228 13.85 3.67 -8.17
CA ALA A 228 13.39 3.74 -6.78
C ALA A 228 13.75 5.09 -6.15
N ILE A 229 12.86 5.63 -5.34
CA ILE A 229 13.07 6.87 -4.59
C ILE A 229 12.75 6.57 -3.13
N ILE A 230 13.79 6.58 -2.32
CA ILE A 230 13.69 6.27 -0.89
C ILE A 230 13.45 7.58 -0.15
N ILE A 231 12.25 7.71 0.42
CA ILE A 231 11.89 8.83 1.28
C ILE A 231 12.52 8.63 2.65
N LYS A 232 13.06 9.71 3.22
CA LYS A 232 13.57 9.69 4.59
C LYS A 232 12.42 9.39 5.56
N ASN A 233 12.57 8.33 6.36
CA ASN A 233 11.51 7.87 7.26
C ASN A 233 11.36 8.78 8.50
N HIS A 234 10.37 8.48 9.35
CA HIS A 234 10.08 9.24 10.57
C HIS A 234 11.28 9.32 11.55
N LEU A 235 12.18 8.34 11.55
CA LEU A 235 13.41 8.33 12.35
C LEU A 235 14.56 9.13 11.71
N GLY A 236 14.37 9.68 10.51
CA GLY A 236 15.43 10.40 9.79
C GLY A 236 16.39 9.48 9.04
N LEU A 237 16.08 8.19 8.95
CA LEU A 237 16.90 7.17 8.30
C LEU A 237 16.31 6.80 6.94
N TYR A 238 17.07 6.04 6.15
CA TYR A 238 16.58 5.43 4.93
C TYR A 238 16.51 3.92 5.11
N VAL A 239 15.50 3.29 4.51
CA VAL A 239 15.49 1.84 4.39
C VAL A 239 16.71 1.38 3.59
N GLN A 240 17.36 0.32 4.06
CA GLN A 240 18.47 -0.31 3.36
C GLN A 240 17.93 -1.22 2.27
N THR A 241 18.46 -1.08 1.07
CA THR A 241 18.10 -1.88 -0.11
C THR A 241 19.33 -2.03 -0.99
N ASP A 242 19.49 -3.19 -1.60
CA ASP A 242 20.55 -3.48 -2.56
C ASP A 242 20.23 -2.97 -3.98
N PHE A 243 19.07 -2.31 -4.14
CA PHE A 243 18.64 -1.78 -5.43
C PHE A 243 19.51 -0.59 -5.88
N LYS A 244 20.29 -0.84 -6.94
CA LYS A 244 21.33 0.09 -7.42
C LYS A 244 20.78 1.39 -7.99
N ASN A 245 19.60 1.38 -8.60
CA ASN A 245 19.04 2.58 -9.24
C ASN A 245 18.08 3.32 -8.29
N SER A 246 18.63 3.84 -7.19
CA SER A 246 17.85 4.54 -6.18
C SER A 246 18.29 6.00 -5.97
N LEU A 247 17.33 6.86 -5.70
CA LEU A 247 17.54 8.22 -5.20
C LEU A 247 17.03 8.34 -3.76
N LYS A 248 17.52 9.32 -3.02
CA LYS A 248 17.12 9.57 -1.63
C LYS A 248 16.60 11.00 -1.48
N SER A 249 15.48 11.17 -0.80
CA SER A 249 14.94 12.51 -0.49
C SER A 249 15.74 13.19 0.61
N THR A 250 15.75 14.51 0.63
CA THR A 250 16.32 15.27 1.76
C THR A 250 15.34 15.27 2.94
N TYR A 251 14.06 15.46 2.62
CA TYR A 251 12.97 15.62 3.58
C TYR A 251 12.15 14.34 3.76
N LYS A 252 11.41 14.28 4.87
CA LYS A 252 10.47 13.20 5.20
C LYS A 252 9.09 13.46 4.59
N GLY A 253 8.26 12.42 4.49
CA GLY A 253 6.83 12.55 4.20
C GLY A 253 6.52 13.35 2.93
N SER A 254 5.39 14.06 2.97
CA SER A 254 4.84 14.80 1.84
C SER A 254 5.81 15.82 1.23
N LYS A 255 6.65 16.46 2.06
CA LYS A 255 7.71 17.37 1.59
C LYS A 255 8.81 16.64 0.82
N GLY A 256 9.20 15.44 1.27
CA GLY A 256 10.14 14.57 0.58
C GLY A 256 9.59 14.05 -0.74
N PHE A 257 8.33 13.61 -0.74
CA PHE A 257 7.60 13.25 -1.95
C PHE A 257 7.62 14.38 -2.96
N LYS A 258 7.22 15.60 -2.55
CA LYS A 258 7.24 16.77 -3.43
C LYS A 258 8.62 17.03 -4.01
N GLU A 259 9.63 17.11 -3.15
CA GLU A 259 11.01 17.38 -3.55
C GLU A 259 11.44 16.44 -4.69
N MET A 260 11.18 15.15 -4.51
CA MET A 260 11.64 14.14 -5.45
C MET A 260 10.83 14.12 -6.75
N ILE A 261 9.52 14.31 -6.69
CA ILE A 261 8.70 14.46 -7.89
C ILE A 261 9.16 15.66 -8.72
N LEU A 262 9.40 16.82 -8.09
CA LEU A 262 9.91 18.00 -8.78
C LEU A 262 11.26 17.74 -9.44
N LYS A 263 12.20 17.08 -8.75
CA LYS A 263 13.52 16.74 -9.32
C LYS A 263 13.42 15.75 -10.49
N CYS A 264 12.54 14.75 -10.39
CA CYS A 264 12.40 13.70 -11.41
C CYS A 264 11.63 14.18 -12.64
N LEU A 265 10.67 15.09 -12.48
CA LEU A 265 9.81 15.55 -13.57
C LEU A 265 10.31 16.85 -14.24
N LYS A 266 11.07 17.71 -13.55
CA LYS A 266 11.67 18.93 -14.17
C LYS A 266 12.97 18.68 -14.95
N LYS A 267 13.56 17.49 -14.86
CA LYS A 267 14.86 17.16 -15.50
C LYS A 267 14.76 16.77 -16.98
N TYR A 268 13.57 16.88 -17.59
CA TYR A 268 13.25 16.56 -18.98
C TYR A 268 12.09 17.44 -19.46
#